data_AF-A0A418HK00-F1
#
_entry.id   AF-A0A418HK00-F1
#
_cell.length_a   1.000
_cell.length_b   1.000
_cell.length_c   1.000
_cell.angle_alpha   90.00
_cell.angle_beta   90.00
_cell.angle_gamma   90.00
#
_symmetry.space_group_name_H-M   'P 1'
#
loop_
_entity.id
_entity.type
_entity.pdbx_description
1 polymer ?
#
loop_
_entity_poly.entity_id
_entity_poly.type
_entity_poly.pdbx_seq_one_letter_code
_entity_poly.pdbx_strand_id
1 'polypeptide(L)' 'MSEVTSESPQVSGTAEAGSTVKVELPDGTELTGIADDQGNYTIDLPSNKKFNGGESIKVTSTDAS' A
#
# COMPACT_ATOMS: atom_id res chain seq x y z
N MET A 1 -9.77 -7.21 16.02
CA MET A 1 -9.84 -6.12 15.04
C MET A 1 -8.43 -5.59 14.89
N SER A 2 -7.80 -5.80 13.74
CA SER A 2 -6.48 -5.23 13.48
C SER A 2 -6.69 -3.78 13.12
N GLU A 3 -6.52 -2.90 14.10
CA GLU A 3 -6.51 -1.46 13.92
C GLU A 3 -5.29 -1.10 13.08
N VAL A 4 -5.51 -0.79 11.80
CA VAL A 4 -4.50 -0.08 10.99
C VAL A 4 -4.53 1.36 11.49
N THR A 5 -3.72 1.66 12.50
CA THR A 5 -3.51 3.02 13.00
C THR A 5 -2.91 3.85 11.88
N SER A 6 -3.78 4.61 11.20
CA SER A 6 -3.51 5.43 10.00
C SER A 6 -2.67 6.68 10.29
N GLU A 7 -1.60 6.54 11.09
CA GLU A 7 -0.65 7.60 11.42
C GLU A 7 0.73 7.38 10.79
N SER A 8 0.98 6.18 10.24
CA SER A 8 2.23 5.86 9.57
C SER A 8 2.19 6.29 8.10
N PRO A 9 3.24 6.94 7.57
CA PRO A 9 3.39 7.23 6.14
C PRO A 9 3.69 5.94 5.36
N GLN A 10 3.04 4.83 5.70
CA GLN A 10 3.28 3.52 5.13
C GLN A 10 1.93 2.86 4.89
N VAL A 11 1.77 2.34 3.68
CA VAL A 11 0.64 1.49 3.31
C VAL A 11 1.06 0.05 3.58
N SER A 12 0.53 -0.51 4.65
CA SER A 12 0.63 -1.93 4.95
C SER A 12 -0.65 -2.63 4.50
N GLY A 13 -0.52 -3.78 3.86
CA GLY A 13 -1.66 -4.61 3.53
C GLY A 13 -1.26 -6.04 3.20
N THR A 14 -2.26 -6.81 2.81
CA THR A 14 -2.09 -8.18 2.34
C THR A 14 -2.47 -8.28 0.87
N ALA A 15 -1.62 -8.91 0.08
CA ALA A 15 -1.85 -9.27 -1.30
C ALA A 15 -1.41 -10.73 -1.51
N GLU A 16 -1.54 -11.25 -2.71
CA GLU A 16 -1.06 -12.59 -3.00
C GLU A 16 0.47 -12.63 -3.03
N ALA A 17 1.07 -13.69 -2.50
CA ALA A 17 2.52 -13.82 -2.39
C ALA A 17 3.21 -13.73 -3.75
N GLY A 18 4.24 -12.90 -3.86
CA GLY A 18 4.94 -12.65 -5.14
C GLY A 18 4.17 -11.76 -6.13
N SER A 19 2.94 -11.35 -5.80
CA SER A 19 2.19 -10.41 -6.65
C SER A 19 2.73 -8.98 -6.53
N THR A 20 2.57 -8.24 -7.63
CA THR A 20 2.93 -6.83 -7.67
C THR A 20 1.74 -5.98 -7.24
N VAL A 21 1.91 -5.27 -6.14
CA VAL A 21 0.92 -4.37 -5.59
C VAL A 21 1.18 -2.96 -6.11
N LYS A 22 0.18 -2.40 -6.79
CA LYS A 22 0.19 -1.01 -7.26
C LYS A 22 -0.76 -0.19 -6.41
N VAL A 23 -0.24 0.85 -5.78
CA VAL A 23 -0.98 1.80 -4.97
C VAL A 23 -1.05 3.12 -5.72
N GLU A 24 -2.27 3.56 -6.02
CA GLU A 24 -2.54 4.85 -6.64
C GLU A 24 -3.10 5.80 -5.58
N LEU A 25 -2.36 6.88 -5.35
CA LEU A 25 -2.74 7.96 -4.44
C LEU A 25 -3.73 8.88 -5.14
N PRO A 26 -4.67 9.51 -4.41
CA PRO A 26 -5.66 10.44 -5.01
C PRO A 26 -5.02 11.68 -5.63
N ASP A 27 -3.78 12.01 -5.26
CA ASP A 27 -3.00 13.07 -5.88
C ASP A 27 -2.40 12.67 -7.25
N GLY A 28 -2.60 11.43 -7.70
CA GLY A 28 -2.06 10.89 -8.95
C GLY A 28 -0.64 10.32 -8.84
N THR A 29 -0.13 10.15 -7.61
CA THR A 29 1.16 9.47 -7.39
C THR A 29 0.94 7.96 -7.38
N GLU A 30 1.75 7.24 -8.15
CA GLU A 30 1.72 5.78 -8.22
C GLU A 30 2.91 5.20 -7.47
N LEU A 31 2.64 4.26 -6.57
CA LEU A 31 3.64 3.52 -5.82
C LEU A 31 3.48 2.03 -6.12
N THR A 32 4.58 1.29 -6.08
CA THR A 32 4.59 -0.14 -6.36
C THR A 32 5.35 -0.87 -5.27
N GLY A 33 4.76 -1.93 -4.73
CA GLY A 33 5.38 -2.86 -3.80
C GLY A 33 5.24 -4.29 -4.32
N ILE A 34 6.10 -5.17 -3.85
CA ILE A 34 5.98 -6.61 -4.09
C ILE A 34 5.54 -7.23 -2.77
N ALA A 35 4.53 -8.10 -2.83
CA ALA A 35 4.14 -8.87 -1.67
C ALA A 35 5.14 -9.98 -1.40
N ASP A 36 5.51 -10.15 -0.13
CA ASP A 36 6.40 -11.20 0.30
C ASP A 36 5.76 -12.59 0.16
N ASP A 37 6.52 -13.64 0.50
CA ASP A 37 6.06 -15.04 0.44
C ASP A 37 4.84 -15.31 1.35
N GLN A 38 4.61 -14.46 2.36
CA GLN A 38 3.45 -14.53 3.23
C GLN A 38 2.27 -13.68 2.73
N GLY A 39 2.42 -12.99 1.60
CA GLY A 39 1.42 -12.07 1.07
C GLY A 39 1.37 -10.72 1.79
N ASN A 40 2.34 -10.39 2.64
CA ASN A 40 2.41 -9.08 3.28
C ASN A 40 3.22 -8.13 2.40
N TYR A 41 2.74 -6.90 2.26
CA TYR A 41 3.50 -5.84 1.62
C TYR A 41 3.48 -4.58 2.47
N THR A 42 4.54 -3.80 2.33
CA THR A 42 4.67 -2.49 2.97
C THR A 42 5.22 -1.52 1.94
N ILE A 43 4.48 -0.43 1.72
CA ILE A 43 4.84 0.61 0.76
C ILE A 43 5.02 1.90 1.54
N ASP A 44 6.25 2.39 1.61
CA ASP A 44 6.55 3.69 2.19
C ASP A 44 6.03 4.82 1.29
N LEU A 45 5.15 5.64 1.87
CA LEU A 45 4.66 6.87 1.26
C LEU A 45 5.71 7.98 1.46
N PRO A 46 5.97 8.81 0.43
CA PRO A 46 6.92 9.91 0.55
C PRO A 46 6.45 10.89 1.63
N SER A 47 7.26 11.08 2.68
CA SER A 47 6.96 12.01 3.80
C SER A 47 6.88 13.47 3.37
N ASN A 48 7.31 13.79 2.15
CA ASN A 48 7.11 15.10 1.53
C ASN A 48 5.63 15.39 1.21
N LYS A 49 4.76 14.39 1.41
CA LYS A 49 3.33 14.45 1.15
C LYS A 49 2.60 14.22 2.46
N LYS A 50 1.77 15.20 2.84
CA LYS A 50 0.94 15.11 4.04
C LYS A 50 -0.24 14.18 3.75
N PHE A 51 -0.15 12.93 4.21
CA PHE A 51 -1.31 12.06 4.33
C PHE A 51 -1.92 12.30 5.71
N ASN A 52 -3.18 12.70 5.77
CA ASN A 52 -3.85 13.02 7.04
C ASN A 52 -4.41 11.79 7.76
N GLY A 53 -4.27 10.60 7.17
CA GLY A 53 -4.92 9.38 7.67
C GLY A 53 -6.42 9.36 7.37
N GLY A 54 -6.94 8.25 6.84
CA GLY A 54 -8.34 8.14 6.41
C GLY A 54 -8.61 8.50 4.95
N GLU A 55 -7.57 8.73 4.16
CA GLU A 55 -7.71 8.94 2.73
C GLU A 55 -7.93 7.61 2.00
N SER A 56 -8.88 7.58 1.07
CA SER A 56 -9.20 6.39 0.29
C SER A 56 -8.14 6.17 -0.78
N ILE A 57 -7.20 5.27 -0.51
CA ILE A 57 -6.15 4.88 -1.44
C ILE A 57 -6.64 3.71 -2.29
N LYS A 58 -6.37 3.74 -3.59
CA LYS A 58 -6.75 2.63 -4.46
C LYS A 58 -5.56 1.69 -4.59
N VAL A 59 -5.71 0.50 -4.02
CA VAL A 59 -4.72 -0.57 -4.15
C VAL A 59 -5.20 -1.58 -5.18
N THR A 60 -4.33 -1.90 -6.13
CA THR A 60 -4.58 -2.87 -7.19
C THR A 60 -3.44 -3.88 -7.16
N SER A 61 -3.72 -5.12 -6.77
CA SER A 61 -2.75 -6.20 -6.86
C SER A 61 -2.86 -6.85 -8.23
N THR A 62 -1.74 -6.91 -8.95
CA THR A 62 -1.62 -7.68 -10.18
C THR A 62 -1.03 -9.03 -9.82
N ASP A 63 -1.84 -10.07 -10.02
CA ASP A 63 -1.49 -11.48 -9.85
C ASP A 63 -0.21 -11.81 -10.62
N ALA A 64 0.75 -12.45 -9.95
CA ALA A 64 1.92 -13.03 -10.60
C ALA A 64 1.61 -14.49 -10.94
N SER A 65 0.84 -14.68 -12.02
CA SER A 65 0.44 -16.00 -12.51
C SER A 65 1.62 -16.89 -12.88
#